data_AF-A0A5B7BPP4-F1
#
_entry.id   AF-A0A5B7BPP4-F1
#
_cell.length_a   1.000
_cell.length_b   1.000
_cell.length_c   1.000
_cell.angle_alpha   90.00
_cell.angle_beta   90.00
_cell.angle_gamma   90.00
#
_symmetry.space_group_name_H-M   'P 1'
#
loop_
_entity.id
_entity.type
_entity.pdbx_description
1 polymer ?
#
loop_
_entity_poly.entity_id
_entity_poly.type
_entity_poly.pdbx_seq_one_letter_code
_entity_poly.pdbx_strand_id
1 'polypeptide(L)'
;HDRGLKDAVILYARVQLNLTRGAADGSALVEQLLDVICKELDQSNICSTNLLWNDTAKDDKCGTLTSSQYSLMELAALVFYRACVSTSKAPSAEKRARREHSAAHLKEGLMKGKWLWNAAFCCLTHKYCTRISKDLFIYWFEGICANFERIINDANMEHAYDGLLWTLRSLQGLSSVLLLPASSVEISPGSSFTLHEFDRGWHTIWSCLMRGLPTFSNVPSVADAALMLLRDMILNDQMNTFIVPQDVWDIRLFKRLPSMSVLCFISCYFSRRGSQGDLRDTLHLRRNISRAVLALLNWKECSTLDER
;
A
#
# COMPACT_ATOMS: atom_id res chain seq x y z
N HIS A 1 -22.54 -16.74 -16.09
CA HIS A 1 -23.63 -15.75 -16.22
C HIS A 1 -23.49 -14.62 -15.19
N ASP A 2 -23.25 -14.90 -13.91
CA ASP A 2 -23.17 -13.88 -12.85
C ASP A 2 -21.98 -12.89 -12.94
N ARG A 3 -20.77 -13.36 -13.31
CA ARG A 3 -19.58 -12.48 -13.41
C ARG A 3 -19.71 -11.39 -14.48
N GLY A 4 -20.21 -11.73 -15.67
CA GLY A 4 -20.39 -10.76 -16.76
C GLY A 4 -21.43 -9.69 -16.44
N LEU A 5 -22.48 -10.05 -15.69
CA LEU A 5 -23.45 -9.09 -15.18
C LEU A 5 -22.81 -8.14 -14.15
N LYS A 6 -22.03 -8.67 -13.21
CA LYS A 6 -21.29 -7.84 -12.23
C LYS A 6 -20.36 -6.85 -12.92
N ASP A 7 -19.59 -7.28 -13.91
CA ASP A 7 -18.68 -6.40 -14.66
C ASP A 7 -19.45 -5.32 -15.43
N ALA A 8 -20.59 -5.66 -16.04
CA ALA A 8 -21.45 -4.69 -16.72
C ALA A 8 -22.07 -3.67 -15.76
N VAL A 9 -22.50 -4.09 -14.56
CA VAL A 9 -23.02 -3.20 -13.51
C VAL A 9 -21.93 -2.26 -13.01
N ILE A 10 -20.70 -2.77 -12.79
CA ILE A 10 -19.55 -1.94 -12.40
C ILE A 10 -19.27 -0.87 -13.47
N LEU A 11 -19.25 -1.27 -14.74
CA LEU A 11 -19.04 -0.34 -15.86
C LEU A 11 -20.15 0.72 -15.90
N TYR A 12 -21.41 0.30 -15.83
CA TYR A 12 -22.56 1.18 -15.82
C TYR A 12 -22.50 2.19 -14.67
N ALA A 13 -22.23 1.75 -13.44
CA ALA A 13 -22.12 2.61 -12.27
C ALA A 13 -21.01 3.67 -12.44
N ARG A 14 -19.85 3.29 -13.00
CA ARG A 14 -18.76 4.24 -13.28
C ARG A 14 -19.16 5.29 -14.31
N VAL A 15 -19.80 4.87 -15.40
CA VAL A 15 -20.32 5.78 -16.43
C VAL A 15 -21.32 6.76 -15.81
N GLN A 16 -22.28 6.24 -15.04
CA GLN A 16 -23.32 7.06 -14.42
C GLN A 16 -22.74 8.07 -13.42
N LEU A 17 -21.76 7.65 -12.59
CA LEU A 17 -21.04 8.58 -11.73
C LEU A 17 -20.37 9.67 -12.57
N ASN A 18 -19.63 9.32 -13.62
CA ASN A 18 -18.95 10.32 -14.45
C ASN A 18 -19.90 11.32 -15.11
N LEU A 19 -21.07 10.88 -15.58
CA LEU A 19 -22.09 11.74 -16.19
C LEU A 19 -22.79 12.66 -15.18
N THR A 20 -23.04 12.19 -13.97
CA THR A 20 -23.74 12.94 -12.91
C THR A 20 -22.82 13.89 -12.12
N ARG A 21 -21.61 14.16 -12.60
CA ARG A 21 -20.64 15.01 -11.91
C ARG A 21 -21.18 16.44 -11.73
N GLY A 22 -21.59 16.78 -10.51
CA GLY A 22 -22.10 18.10 -10.15
C GLY A 22 -23.63 18.24 -10.16
N ALA A 23 -24.37 17.19 -10.52
CA ALA A 23 -25.82 17.15 -10.39
C ALA A 23 -26.24 16.78 -8.96
N ALA A 24 -27.40 17.26 -8.49
CA ALA A 24 -27.94 16.91 -7.17
C ALA A 24 -28.12 15.38 -7.01
N ASP A 25 -28.61 14.72 -8.06
CA ASP A 25 -28.82 13.27 -8.14
C ASP A 25 -27.53 12.45 -8.04
N GLY A 26 -26.37 13.07 -8.32
CA GLY A 26 -25.07 12.44 -8.17
C GLY A 26 -24.73 12.11 -6.71
N SER A 27 -25.31 12.83 -5.74
CA SER A 27 -25.10 12.56 -4.31
C SER A 27 -25.84 11.32 -3.83
N ALA A 28 -27.11 11.17 -4.22
CA ALA A 28 -27.93 10.00 -3.88
C ALA A 28 -27.35 8.69 -4.48
N LEU A 29 -26.88 8.75 -5.73
CA LEU A 29 -26.22 7.59 -6.36
C LEU A 29 -24.93 7.19 -5.65
N VAL A 30 -24.13 8.17 -5.20
CA VAL A 30 -22.90 7.88 -4.44
C VAL A 30 -23.22 7.20 -3.13
N GLU A 31 -24.28 7.59 -2.43
CA GLU A 31 -24.70 6.97 -1.17
C GLU A 31 -25.15 5.53 -1.35
N GLN A 32 -26.03 5.28 -2.34
CA GLN A 32 -26.47 3.91 -2.63
C GLN A 32 -25.32 3.00 -3.04
N LEU A 33 -24.40 3.51 -3.86
CA LEU A 33 -23.20 2.75 -4.26
C LEU A 33 -22.24 2.56 -3.09
N LEU A 34 -22.13 3.52 -2.17
CA LEU A 34 -21.26 3.39 -1.00
C LEU A 34 -21.68 2.20 -0.15
N ASP A 35 -22.97 2.06 0.17
CA ASP A 35 -23.47 0.92 0.96
C ASP A 35 -23.22 -0.43 0.27
N VAL A 36 -23.44 -0.50 -1.05
CA VAL A 36 -23.19 -1.72 -1.82
C VAL A 36 -21.70 -2.04 -1.86
N ILE A 37 -20.85 -1.05 -2.12
CA ILE A 37 -19.40 -1.22 -2.16
C ILE A 37 -18.87 -1.64 -0.79
N CYS A 38 -19.29 -1.01 0.31
CA CYS A 38 -18.84 -1.39 1.65
C CYS A 38 -19.18 -2.85 1.95
N LYS A 39 -20.39 -3.30 1.60
CA LYS A 39 -20.79 -4.71 1.74
C LYS A 39 -19.94 -5.66 0.88
N GLU A 40 -19.65 -5.29 -0.36
CA GLU A 40 -18.79 -6.10 -1.24
C GLU A 40 -17.34 -6.13 -0.76
N LEU A 41 -16.79 -5.03 -0.25
CA LEU A 41 -15.45 -4.98 0.33
C LEU A 41 -15.35 -5.77 1.64
N ASP A 42 -16.46 -5.86 2.39
CA ASP A 42 -16.52 -6.66 3.62
C ASP A 42 -16.63 -8.16 3.39
N GLN A 43 -17.07 -8.59 2.20
CA GLN A 43 -17.08 -9.99 1.77
C GLN A 43 -15.65 -10.47 1.52
N SER A 44 -14.93 -10.77 2.60
CA SER A 44 -13.51 -11.14 2.57
C SER A 44 -13.23 -12.64 2.36
N ASN A 45 -14.24 -13.48 2.15
CA ASN A 45 -14.07 -14.92 2.40
C ASN A 45 -13.65 -15.79 1.21
N ILE A 46 -13.52 -15.27 0.00
CA ILE A 46 -13.03 -16.10 -1.11
C ILE A 46 -12.05 -15.31 -1.97
N CYS A 47 -10.84 -15.10 -1.42
CA CYS A 47 -9.69 -15.21 -2.30
C CYS A 47 -9.73 -16.63 -2.91
N SER A 48 -9.41 -16.72 -4.19
CA SER A 48 -9.48 -17.87 -5.10
C SER A 48 -8.70 -19.10 -4.62
N THR A 49 -9.15 -19.70 -3.52
CA THR A 49 -8.58 -20.89 -2.87
C THR A 49 -9.39 -22.14 -3.21
N ASN A 50 -10.06 -22.15 -4.37
CA ASN A 50 -10.58 -23.39 -4.97
C ASN A 50 -9.57 -24.06 -5.92
N LEU A 51 -8.30 -23.60 -5.94
CA LEU A 51 -7.23 -24.49 -6.36
C LEU A 51 -6.72 -25.22 -5.12
N LEU A 52 -7.31 -26.39 -4.93
CA LEU A 52 -6.76 -27.56 -4.28
C LEU A 52 -5.24 -27.45 -4.11
N TRP A 53 -4.79 -27.48 -2.86
CA TRP A 53 -3.39 -27.61 -2.46
C TRP A 53 -2.84 -28.94 -2.98
N ASN A 54 -2.56 -29.00 -4.28
CA ASN A 54 -1.90 -30.10 -4.94
C ASN A 54 -0.53 -29.63 -5.40
N ASP A 55 0.46 -30.26 -4.79
CA ASP A 55 1.84 -30.52 -5.20
C ASP A 55 2.47 -29.67 -6.31
N THR A 56 3.60 -29.07 -5.90
CA THR A 56 4.79 -28.73 -6.69
C THR A 56 4.59 -27.95 -8.00
N ALA A 57 5.12 -26.72 -7.97
CA ALA A 57 5.36 -25.81 -9.09
C ALA A 57 4.13 -25.03 -9.59
N LYS A 58 3.89 -23.85 -8.97
CA LYS A 58 3.63 -22.60 -9.69
C LYS A 58 3.67 -21.40 -8.74
N ASP A 59 4.78 -20.68 -8.86
CA ASP A 59 5.04 -19.34 -8.34
C ASP A 59 4.10 -18.29 -9.01
N ASP A 60 4.05 -17.07 -8.48
CA ASP A 60 3.52 -15.81 -9.09
C ASP A 60 2.06 -15.31 -8.92
N LYS A 61 1.16 -15.95 -8.15
CA LYS A 61 -0.24 -15.44 -8.05
C LYS A 61 -0.61 -14.61 -6.82
N CYS A 62 0.27 -14.46 -5.83
CA CYS A 62 -0.04 -13.65 -4.66
C CYS A 62 -0.02 -12.15 -5.02
N GLY A 63 -1.20 -11.52 -5.10
CA GLY A 63 -1.33 -10.07 -5.21
C GLY A 63 -1.59 -9.48 -6.60
N THR A 64 -1.96 -10.26 -7.61
CA THR A 64 -2.37 -9.71 -8.91
C THR A 64 -3.89 -9.70 -9.01
N LEU A 65 -4.49 -8.51 -9.17
CA LEU A 65 -5.93 -8.37 -9.34
C LEU A 65 -6.36 -8.94 -10.69
N THR A 66 -7.47 -9.68 -10.71
CA THR A 66 -8.15 -9.98 -11.98
C THR A 66 -8.73 -8.69 -12.58
N SER A 67 -9.00 -8.67 -13.89
CA SER A 67 -9.65 -7.52 -14.54
C SER A 67 -10.96 -7.09 -13.87
N SER A 68 -11.74 -8.06 -13.38
CA SER A 68 -13.00 -7.80 -12.67
C SER A 68 -12.76 -7.18 -11.29
N GLN A 69 -11.80 -7.71 -10.52
CA GLN A 69 -11.42 -7.16 -9.22
C GLN A 69 -10.85 -5.75 -9.36
N TYR A 70 -9.99 -5.53 -10.36
CA TYR A 70 -9.45 -4.21 -10.65
C TYR A 70 -10.55 -3.21 -10.99
N SER A 71 -11.53 -3.59 -11.81
CA SER A 71 -12.69 -2.76 -12.15
C SER A 71 -13.52 -2.39 -10.91
N LEU A 72 -13.71 -3.34 -9.98
CA LEU A 72 -14.36 -3.08 -8.69
C LEU A 72 -13.54 -2.10 -7.84
N MET A 73 -12.21 -2.27 -7.74
CA MET A 73 -11.35 -1.38 -6.97
C MET A 73 -11.35 0.05 -7.54
N GLU A 74 -11.38 0.19 -8.86
CA GLU A 74 -11.50 1.50 -9.52
C GLU A 74 -12.85 2.18 -9.23
N LEU A 75 -13.95 1.41 -9.21
CA LEU A 75 -15.26 1.92 -8.83
C LEU A 75 -15.29 2.32 -7.35
N ALA A 76 -14.81 1.46 -6.46
CA ALA A 76 -14.74 1.73 -5.03
C ALA A 76 -13.94 3.01 -4.74
N ALA A 77 -12.75 3.16 -5.35
CA ALA A 77 -11.96 4.37 -5.25
C ALA A 77 -12.71 5.62 -5.73
N LEU A 78 -13.44 5.54 -6.85
CA LEU A 78 -14.24 6.66 -7.35
C LEU A 78 -15.39 7.04 -6.39
N VAL A 79 -16.07 6.04 -5.81
CA VAL A 79 -17.16 6.23 -4.84
C VAL A 79 -16.62 6.89 -3.58
N PHE A 80 -15.56 6.35 -2.97
CA PHE A 80 -14.94 6.94 -1.78
C PHE A 80 -14.41 8.35 -2.03
N TYR A 81 -13.77 8.59 -3.18
CA TYR A 81 -13.33 9.93 -3.57
C TYR A 81 -14.50 10.92 -3.57
N ARG A 82 -15.62 10.57 -4.22
CA ARG A 82 -16.77 11.46 -4.32
C ARG A 82 -17.48 11.66 -2.99
N ALA A 83 -17.62 10.59 -2.22
CA ALA A 83 -18.21 10.62 -0.88
C ALA A 83 -17.39 11.50 0.08
N CYS A 84 -16.05 11.48 -0.04
CA CYS A 84 -15.16 12.22 0.84
C CYS A 84 -14.88 13.67 0.41
N VAL A 85 -15.09 14.04 -0.87
CA VAL A 85 -14.67 15.36 -1.41
C VAL A 85 -15.84 16.28 -1.78
N SER A 86 -17.07 15.77 -1.90
CA SER A 86 -18.34 16.50 -2.17
C SER A 86 -18.18 17.93 -2.71
N THR A 87 -18.19 18.12 -4.04
CA THR A 87 -17.85 19.39 -4.75
C THR A 87 -18.91 20.51 -4.67
N SER A 88 -19.62 20.69 -3.56
CA SER A 88 -20.67 21.72 -3.41
C SER A 88 -20.11 22.99 -2.75
N LYS A 89 -20.43 24.18 -3.28
CA LYS A 89 -20.23 25.45 -2.56
C LYS A 89 -20.95 25.39 -1.20
N ALA A 90 -20.22 25.77 -0.15
CA ALA A 90 -20.56 25.70 1.28
C ALA A 90 -21.25 24.38 1.71
N PRO A 91 -20.51 23.44 2.33
CA PRO A 91 -21.12 22.20 2.82
C PRO A 91 -22.15 22.50 3.92
N SER A 92 -23.38 22.00 3.75
CA SER A 92 -24.36 21.95 4.84
C SER A 92 -23.86 21.01 5.95
N ALA A 93 -24.36 21.18 7.18
CA ALA A 93 -23.99 20.32 8.32
C ALA A 93 -24.19 18.83 8.01
N GLU A 94 -25.26 18.49 7.28
CA GLU A 94 -25.54 17.13 6.84
C GLU A 94 -24.49 16.58 5.86
N LYS A 95 -24.03 17.38 4.89
CA LYS A 95 -22.97 16.96 3.95
C LYS A 95 -21.64 16.75 4.68
N ARG A 96 -21.34 17.56 5.70
CA ARG A 96 -20.15 17.38 6.54
C ARG A 96 -20.23 16.07 7.33
N ALA A 97 -21.36 15.78 7.96
CA ALA A 97 -21.57 14.53 8.69
C ALA A 97 -21.44 13.29 7.78
N ARG A 98 -21.97 13.35 6.55
CA ARG A 98 -21.83 12.27 5.55
C ARG A 98 -20.37 12.03 5.15
N ARG A 99 -19.61 13.10 4.88
CA ARG A 99 -18.17 13.02 4.58
C ARG A 99 -17.39 12.35 5.71
N GLU A 100 -17.65 12.76 6.96
CA GLU A 100 -17.02 12.18 8.15
C GLU A 100 -17.35 10.69 8.27
N HIS A 101 -18.61 10.31 8.02
CA HIS A 101 -19.05 8.92 8.03
C HIS A 101 -18.33 8.07 6.97
N SER A 102 -18.23 8.54 5.72
CA SER A 102 -17.54 7.81 4.65
C SER A 102 -16.04 7.66 4.91
N ALA A 103 -15.40 8.71 5.42
CA ALA A 103 -13.99 8.66 5.80
C ALA A 103 -13.75 7.68 6.96
N ALA A 104 -14.67 7.63 7.94
CA ALA A 104 -14.61 6.70 9.07
C ALA A 104 -14.78 5.23 8.64
N HIS A 105 -15.72 4.92 7.75
CA HIS A 105 -15.89 3.56 7.20
C HIS A 105 -14.62 3.06 6.50
N LEU A 106 -14.01 3.91 5.67
CA LEU A 106 -12.76 3.56 5.01
C LEU A 106 -11.65 3.33 6.03
N LYS A 107 -11.53 4.18 7.07
CA LYS A 107 -10.56 3.99 8.15
C LYS A 107 -10.75 2.65 8.85
N GLU A 108 -12.00 2.29 9.19
CA GLU A 108 -12.31 1.03 9.86
C GLU A 108 -11.95 -0.18 9.00
N GLY A 109 -12.25 -0.14 7.69
CA GLY A 109 -11.87 -1.20 6.75
C GLY A 109 -10.36 -1.38 6.64
N LEU A 110 -9.60 -0.28 6.64
CA LEU A 110 -8.13 -0.29 6.64
C LEU A 110 -7.55 -0.85 7.94
N MET A 111 -8.09 -0.44 9.09
CA MET A 111 -7.68 -0.93 10.42
C MET A 111 -7.82 -2.44 10.58
N LYS A 112 -8.81 -3.05 9.89
CA LYS A 112 -9.02 -4.50 9.89
C LYS A 112 -8.02 -5.28 9.02
N GLY A 113 -7.17 -4.61 8.22
CA GLY A 113 -6.22 -5.27 7.33
C GLY A 113 -6.87 -6.07 6.18
N LYS A 114 -8.16 -5.86 5.89
CA LYS A 114 -8.86 -6.59 4.83
C LYS A 114 -8.30 -6.20 3.46
N TRP A 115 -8.01 -7.19 2.63
CA TRP A 115 -7.31 -6.98 1.36
C TRP A 115 -8.08 -6.11 0.36
N LEU A 116 -9.40 -6.31 0.23
CA LEU A 116 -10.25 -5.53 -0.69
C LEU A 116 -10.30 -4.04 -0.31
N TRP A 117 -10.45 -3.75 0.98
CA TRP A 117 -10.44 -2.39 1.49
C TRP A 117 -9.11 -1.68 1.21
N ASN A 118 -7.99 -2.36 1.50
CA ASN A 118 -6.66 -1.84 1.21
C ASN A 118 -6.39 -1.72 -0.31
N ALA A 119 -6.89 -2.64 -1.13
CA ALA A 119 -6.76 -2.55 -2.59
C ALA A 119 -7.55 -1.36 -3.17
N ALA A 120 -8.77 -1.14 -2.70
CA ALA A 120 -9.58 0.02 -3.09
C ALA A 120 -8.89 1.33 -2.67
N PHE A 121 -8.30 1.37 -1.48
CA PHE A 121 -7.55 2.51 -0.98
C PHE A 121 -6.23 2.77 -1.74
N CYS A 122 -5.53 1.71 -2.14
CA CYS A 122 -4.38 1.80 -3.04
C CYS A 122 -4.78 2.44 -4.39
N CYS A 123 -5.92 2.05 -4.96
CA CYS A 123 -6.47 2.71 -6.15
C CYS A 123 -6.87 4.17 -5.89
N LEU A 124 -7.42 4.47 -4.71
CA LEU A 124 -7.82 5.82 -4.30
C LEU A 124 -6.60 6.76 -4.25
N THR A 125 -5.54 6.34 -3.54
CA THR A 125 -4.28 7.09 -3.41
C THR A 125 -3.66 7.30 -4.78
N HIS A 126 -3.50 6.26 -5.60
CA HIS A 126 -2.88 6.37 -6.91
C HIS A 126 -3.62 7.31 -7.88
N LYS A 127 -4.96 7.32 -7.86
CA LYS A 127 -5.77 8.06 -8.84
C LYS A 127 -6.22 9.45 -8.38
N TYR A 128 -6.38 9.64 -7.07
CA TYR A 128 -7.05 10.82 -6.53
C TYR A 128 -6.23 11.54 -5.45
N CYS A 129 -4.94 11.21 -5.26
CA CYS A 129 -4.07 11.88 -4.28
C CYS A 129 -4.05 13.40 -4.39
N THR A 130 -4.06 13.96 -5.60
CA THR A 130 -4.03 15.41 -5.83
C THR A 130 -5.36 16.11 -5.59
N ARG A 131 -6.45 15.35 -5.41
CA ARG A 131 -7.83 15.86 -5.29
C ARG A 131 -8.43 15.67 -3.89
N ILE A 132 -7.73 14.95 -3.01
CA ILE A 132 -8.15 14.68 -1.63
C ILE A 132 -7.26 15.51 -0.70
N SER A 133 -7.86 16.07 0.35
CA SER A 133 -7.11 16.84 1.36
C SER A 133 -6.11 15.95 2.11
N LYS A 134 -4.89 16.45 2.34
CA LYS A 134 -3.85 15.74 3.10
C LYS A 134 -4.32 15.29 4.49
N ASP A 135 -5.15 16.07 5.17
CA ASP A 135 -5.72 15.73 6.48
C ASP A 135 -6.48 14.38 6.47
N LEU A 136 -7.16 14.05 5.36
CA LEU A 136 -7.85 12.76 5.23
C LEU A 136 -6.85 11.61 5.07
N PHE A 137 -5.76 11.81 4.32
CA PHE A 137 -4.71 10.80 4.21
C PHE A 137 -4.01 10.57 5.55
N ILE A 138 -3.77 11.62 6.33
CA ILE A 138 -3.24 11.51 7.69
C ILE A 138 -4.21 10.73 8.58
N TYR A 139 -5.51 11.04 8.54
CA TYR A 139 -6.54 10.34 9.31
C TYR A 139 -6.62 8.84 8.99
N TRP A 140 -6.50 8.45 7.73
CA TRP A 140 -6.46 7.04 7.32
C TRP A 140 -5.15 6.36 7.67
N PHE A 141 -4.02 7.05 7.48
CA PHE A 141 -2.69 6.57 7.87
C PHE A 141 -2.63 6.22 9.35
N GLU A 142 -3.13 7.10 10.23
CA GLU A 142 -3.20 6.86 11.67
C GLU A 142 -3.92 5.54 11.99
N GLY A 143 -5.03 5.25 11.31
CA GLY A 143 -5.78 4.01 11.50
C GLY A 143 -4.94 2.77 11.17
N ILE A 144 -4.21 2.82 10.05
CA ILE A 144 -3.30 1.74 9.65
C ILE A 144 -2.19 1.59 10.70
N CYS A 145 -1.52 2.67 11.09
CA CYS A 145 -0.44 2.65 12.09
C CYS A 145 -0.87 2.00 13.41
N ALA A 146 -2.05 2.36 13.92
CA ALA A 146 -2.56 1.85 15.19
C ALA A 146 -2.81 0.33 15.17
N ASN A 147 -3.01 -0.29 14.00
CA ASN A 147 -3.33 -1.72 13.86
C ASN A 147 -2.28 -2.51 13.08
N PHE A 148 -1.22 -1.89 12.60
CA PHE A 148 -0.29 -2.52 11.68
C PHE A 148 0.42 -3.75 12.27
N GLU A 149 0.80 -3.70 13.55
CA GLU A 149 1.36 -4.86 14.26
C GLU A 149 0.39 -6.04 14.28
N ARG A 150 -0.89 -5.77 14.56
CA ARG A 150 -1.94 -6.78 14.51
C ARG A 150 -2.08 -7.35 13.09
N ILE A 151 -2.10 -6.51 12.06
CA ILE A 151 -2.23 -6.97 10.65
C ILE A 151 -1.09 -7.92 10.27
N ILE A 152 0.16 -7.61 10.67
CA ILE A 152 1.31 -8.52 10.44
C ILE A 152 1.13 -9.83 11.20
N ASN A 153 0.73 -9.77 12.47
CA ASN A 153 0.56 -10.95 13.31
C ASN A 153 -0.56 -11.86 12.78
N ASP A 154 -1.72 -11.29 12.43
CA ASP A 154 -2.86 -12.02 11.87
C ASP A 154 -2.45 -12.72 10.55
N ALA A 155 -1.75 -12.01 9.64
CA ALA A 155 -1.25 -12.59 8.39
C ALA A 155 -0.26 -13.74 8.62
N ASN A 156 0.63 -13.61 9.61
CA ASN A 156 1.60 -14.67 9.96
C ASN A 156 0.90 -15.89 10.57
N MET A 157 -0.09 -15.68 11.45
CA MET A 157 -0.84 -16.74 12.11
C MET A 157 -1.75 -17.52 11.15
N GLU A 158 -2.41 -16.82 10.23
CA GLU A 158 -3.32 -17.43 9.25
C GLU A 158 -2.59 -17.93 7.99
N HIS A 159 -1.30 -17.58 7.83
CA HIS A 159 -0.54 -17.76 6.59
C HIS A 159 -1.25 -17.15 5.36
N ALA A 160 -2.06 -16.12 5.58
CA ALA A 160 -2.87 -15.43 4.58
C ALA A 160 -2.35 -14.00 4.39
N TYR A 161 -1.49 -13.81 3.39
CA TYR A 161 -0.74 -12.57 3.24
C TYR A 161 -1.36 -11.52 2.31
N ASP A 162 -2.50 -11.80 1.67
CA ASP A 162 -3.13 -10.84 0.76
C ASP A 162 -3.50 -9.53 1.46
N GLY A 163 -4.02 -9.60 2.69
CA GLY A 163 -4.35 -8.43 3.51
C GLY A 163 -3.12 -7.58 3.82
N LEU A 164 -2.05 -8.21 4.29
CA LEU A 164 -0.78 -7.55 4.57
C LEU A 164 -0.19 -6.94 3.30
N LEU A 165 -0.16 -7.67 2.18
CA LEU A 165 0.39 -7.19 0.92
C LEU A 165 -0.30 -5.91 0.43
N TRP A 166 -1.64 -5.88 0.44
CA TRP A 166 -2.38 -4.69 0.03
C TRP A 166 -2.27 -3.53 1.03
N THR A 167 -2.09 -3.84 2.32
CA THR A 167 -1.77 -2.82 3.34
C THR A 167 -0.40 -2.19 3.07
N LEU A 168 0.62 -2.99 2.73
CA LEU A 168 1.95 -2.49 2.37
C LEU A 168 1.90 -1.60 1.12
N ARG A 169 1.19 -2.03 0.07
CA ARG A 169 1.01 -1.22 -1.16
C ARG A 169 0.26 0.09 -0.88
N SER A 170 -0.72 0.07 0.01
CA SER A 170 -1.41 1.28 0.47
C SER A 170 -0.48 2.24 1.19
N LEU A 171 0.37 1.71 2.08
CA LEU A 171 1.38 2.49 2.78
C LEU A 171 2.44 3.07 1.83
N GLN A 172 2.82 2.34 0.77
CA GLN A 172 3.68 2.89 -0.30
C GLN A 172 3.01 4.07 -1.00
N GLY A 173 1.74 3.92 -1.38
CA GLY A 173 0.94 5.01 -1.93
C GLY A 173 0.91 6.23 -0.99
N LEU A 174 0.67 6.01 0.30
CA LEU A 174 0.70 7.05 1.33
C LEU A 174 2.08 7.69 1.50
N SER A 175 3.17 6.92 1.43
CA SER A 175 4.53 7.45 1.52
C SER A 175 4.79 8.48 0.43
N SER A 176 4.34 8.21 -0.81
CA SER A 176 4.45 9.14 -1.93
C SER A 176 3.62 10.41 -1.78
N VAL A 177 2.56 10.39 -0.96
CA VAL A 177 1.67 11.55 -0.75
C VAL A 177 2.11 12.36 0.46
N LEU A 178 2.54 11.68 1.52
CA LEU A 178 2.73 12.26 2.85
C LEU A 178 4.20 12.59 3.16
N LEU A 179 5.17 11.86 2.58
CA LEU A 179 6.59 12.09 2.85
C LEU A 179 7.26 13.09 1.87
N LEU A 180 6.51 13.69 0.93
CA LEU A 180 7.08 14.63 -0.04
C LEU A 180 7.56 15.93 0.65
N PRO A 181 8.80 16.43 0.39
CA PRO A 181 9.42 17.57 1.11
C PRO A 181 8.65 18.90 1.08
N ALA A 182 7.73 19.08 0.13
CA ALA A 182 6.90 20.28 0.03
C ALA A 182 5.75 20.33 1.06
N SER A 183 5.65 19.35 1.98
CA SER A 183 4.59 19.26 2.99
C SER A 183 4.86 20.05 4.28
N SER A 184 6.08 20.52 4.50
CA SER A 184 6.52 21.15 5.76
C SER A 184 5.82 22.47 6.12
N VAL A 185 5.05 23.10 5.23
CA VAL A 185 4.64 24.51 5.42
C VAL A 185 3.18 24.69 5.85
N GLU A 186 2.28 23.72 5.69
CA GLU A 186 0.86 23.96 6.05
C GLU A 186 0.20 22.69 6.60
N ILE A 187 0.54 22.32 7.84
CA ILE A 187 -0.42 21.59 8.67
C ILE A 187 -1.44 22.65 9.13
N SER A 188 -2.68 22.51 8.67
CA SER A 188 -3.77 23.40 9.07
C SER A 188 -3.90 23.40 10.59
N PRO A 189 -4.05 24.57 11.25
CA PRO A 189 -4.17 24.68 12.71
C PRO A 189 -5.42 24.01 13.31
N GLY A 190 -6.24 23.33 12.48
CA GLY A 190 -7.39 22.53 12.89
C GLY A 190 -7.20 21.01 12.83
N SER A 191 -6.03 20.51 12.41
CA SER A 191 -5.72 19.07 12.48
C SER A 191 -5.26 18.71 13.90
N SER A 192 -5.94 17.77 14.56
CA SER A 192 -5.56 17.27 15.89
C SER A 192 -4.26 16.46 15.88
N PHE A 193 -3.74 16.12 14.69
CA PHE A 193 -2.57 15.29 14.54
C PHE A 193 -1.32 16.16 14.49
N THR A 194 -0.47 15.99 15.50
CA THR A 194 0.80 16.71 15.60
C THR A 194 1.83 16.10 14.66
N LEU A 195 2.78 16.90 14.17
CA LEU A 195 3.93 16.42 13.37
C LEU A 195 4.65 15.25 14.08
N HIS A 196 4.74 15.32 15.41
CA HIS A 196 5.34 14.27 16.24
C HIS A 196 4.56 12.93 16.19
N GLU A 197 3.23 12.96 16.20
CA GLU A 197 2.42 11.74 16.06
C GLU A 197 2.52 11.13 14.66
N PHE A 198 2.71 11.98 13.64
CA PHE A 198 2.97 11.55 12.27
C PHE A 198 4.30 10.81 12.14
N ASP A 199 5.37 11.38 12.69
CA ASP A 199 6.69 10.74 12.71
C ASP A 199 6.66 9.44 13.52
N ARG A 200 5.93 9.43 14.65
CA ARG A 200 5.70 8.22 15.45
C ARG A 200 5.00 7.12 14.67
N GLY A 201 4.02 7.46 13.84
CA GLY A 201 3.31 6.50 12.98
C GLY A 201 4.26 5.76 12.05
N TRP A 202 5.12 6.48 11.34
CA TRP A 202 6.14 5.87 10.46
C TRP A 202 7.16 5.06 11.26
N HIS A 203 7.57 5.51 12.45
CA HIS A 203 8.43 4.72 13.34
C HIS A 203 7.80 3.40 13.79
N THR A 204 6.50 3.38 14.05
CA THR A 204 5.77 2.14 14.34
C THR A 204 5.79 1.20 13.14
N ILE A 205 5.50 1.71 11.93
CA ILE A 205 5.57 0.89 10.70
C ILE A 205 6.97 0.30 10.51
N TRP A 206 8.03 1.11 10.63
CA TRP A 206 9.41 0.65 10.50
C TRP A 206 9.73 -0.50 11.46
N SER A 207 9.45 -0.29 12.74
CA SER A 207 9.77 -1.25 13.80
C SER A 207 9.02 -2.57 13.62
N CYS A 208 7.75 -2.50 13.21
CA CYS A 208 6.94 -3.67 12.91
C CYS A 208 7.47 -4.42 11.67
N LEU A 209 7.89 -3.72 10.62
CA LEU A 209 8.48 -4.34 9.43
C LEU A 209 9.81 -5.01 9.74
N MET A 210 10.72 -4.35 10.47
CA MET A 210 12.02 -4.93 10.82
C MET A 210 11.87 -6.22 11.62
N ARG A 211 10.95 -6.23 12.58
CA ARG A 211 10.65 -7.41 13.42
C ARG A 211 9.88 -8.49 12.66
N GLY A 212 8.99 -8.13 11.74
CA GLY A 212 8.17 -9.06 10.97
C GLY A 212 8.87 -9.65 9.75
N LEU A 213 9.86 -8.95 9.17
CA LEU A 213 10.54 -9.33 7.93
C LEU A 213 11.11 -10.75 7.95
N PRO A 214 11.76 -11.24 9.03
CA PRO A 214 12.20 -12.63 9.10
C PRO A 214 11.06 -13.63 8.84
N THR A 215 9.86 -13.36 9.37
CA THR A 215 8.70 -14.26 9.33
C THR A 215 8.10 -14.39 7.94
N PHE A 216 7.90 -13.26 7.23
CA PHE A 216 7.30 -13.27 5.89
C PHE A 216 8.33 -13.20 4.73
N SER A 217 9.63 -13.28 5.03
CA SER A 217 10.71 -13.22 4.02
C SER A 217 10.63 -14.29 2.93
N ASN A 218 9.92 -15.39 3.18
CA ASN A 218 9.72 -16.47 2.21
C ASN A 218 8.56 -16.22 1.24
N VAL A 219 7.81 -15.12 1.40
CA VAL A 219 6.71 -14.72 0.50
C VAL A 219 7.21 -13.55 -0.36
N PRO A 220 7.67 -13.79 -1.60
CA PRO A 220 8.41 -12.79 -2.38
C PRO A 220 7.64 -11.48 -2.58
N SER A 221 6.35 -11.55 -2.91
CA SER A 221 5.51 -10.37 -3.15
C SER A 221 5.37 -9.48 -1.91
N VAL A 222 5.27 -10.07 -0.72
CA VAL A 222 5.15 -9.37 0.57
C VAL A 222 6.50 -8.79 0.97
N ALA A 223 7.56 -9.59 0.87
CA ALA A 223 8.92 -9.15 1.17
C ALA A 223 9.33 -7.98 0.27
N ASP A 224 9.06 -8.06 -1.03
CA ASP A 224 9.33 -6.98 -1.98
C ASP A 224 8.53 -5.72 -1.66
N ALA A 225 7.24 -5.85 -1.34
CA ALA A 225 6.43 -4.70 -0.94
C ALA A 225 6.92 -4.06 0.37
N ALA A 226 7.32 -4.85 1.36
CA ALA A 226 7.90 -4.36 2.60
C ALA A 226 9.21 -3.61 2.34
N LEU A 227 10.11 -4.17 1.54
CA LEU A 227 11.40 -3.55 1.21
C LEU A 227 11.26 -2.25 0.44
N MET A 228 10.31 -2.18 -0.50
CA MET A 228 10.02 -0.94 -1.23
C MET A 228 9.48 0.15 -0.29
N LEU A 229 8.61 -0.21 0.65
CA LEU A 229 8.13 0.74 1.66
C LEU A 229 9.25 1.24 2.57
N LEU A 230 10.09 0.33 3.08
CA LEU A 230 11.26 0.67 3.90
C LEU A 230 12.23 1.59 3.15
N ARG A 231 12.45 1.32 1.87
CA ARG A 231 13.26 2.16 0.98
C ARG A 231 12.67 3.57 0.85
N ASP A 232 11.36 3.69 0.65
CA ASP A 232 10.72 4.99 0.54
C ASP A 232 10.79 5.78 1.87
N MET A 233 10.69 5.09 3.02
CA MET A 233 10.90 5.71 4.33
C MET A 233 12.34 6.22 4.51
N ILE A 234 13.34 5.41 4.11
CA ILE A 234 14.76 5.80 4.14
C ILE A 234 15.02 7.05 3.29
N LEU A 235 14.48 7.11 2.07
CA LEU A 235 14.73 8.21 1.14
C LEU A 235 14.21 9.55 1.67
N ASN A 236 13.20 9.52 2.53
CA ASN A 236 12.59 10.71 3.12
C ASN A 236 13.10 11.01 4.55
N ASP A 237 13.93 10.15 5.13
CA ASP A 237 14.47 10.33 6.48
C ASP A 237 15.72 11.21 6.49
N GLN A 238 15.48 12.48 6.80
CA GLN A 238 16.50 13.53 6.89
C GLN A 238 17.41 13.40 8.13
N MET A 239 16.95 12.72 9.18
CA MET A 239 17.61 12.67 10.48
C MET A 239 18.31 11.33 10.76
N ASN A 240 18.27 10.39 9.81
CA ASN A 240 18.86 9.06 9.95
C ASN A 240 18.33 8.28 11.16
N THR A 241 17.04 8.41 11.45
CA THR A 241 16.39 7.74 12.58
C THR A 241 16.08 6.26 12.27
N PHE A 242 15.98 5.89 11.00
CA PHE A 242 15.71 4.51 10.58
C PHE A 242 16.98 3.69 10.41
N ILE A 243 17.33 2.92 11.43
CA ILE A 243 18.49 2.00 11.45
C ILE A 243 17.99 0.56 11.29
N VAL A 244 18.67 -0.20 10.42
CA VAL A 244 18.39 -1.63 10.21
C VAL A 244 19.19 -2.44 11.23
N PRO A 245 18.53 -3.24 12.10
CA PRO A 245 19.21 -4.12 13.04
C PRO A 245 20.12 -5.14 12.35
N GLN A 246 21.18 -5.56 13.02
CA GLN A 246 22.22 -6.42 12.43
C GLN A 246 21.69 -7.80 12.02
N ASP A 247 20.81 -8.38 12.84
CA ASP A 247 20.15 -9.66 12.62
C ASP A 247 19.26 -9.67 11.36
N VAL A 248 18.75 -8.51 10.94
CA VAL A 248 17.96 -8.38 9.72
C VAL A 248 18.83 -8.60 8.47
N TRP A 249 20.10 -8.17 8.49
CA TRP A 249 21.03 -8.43 7.38
C TRP A 249 21.38 -9.91 7.23
N ASP A 250 21.20 -10.69 8.28
CA ASP A 250 21.45 -12.12 8.27
C ASP A 250 20.34 -12.97 7.64
N ILE A 251 19.19 -12.37 7.35
CA ILE A 251 18.06 -13.03 6.69
C ILE A 251 18.48 -13.58 5.33
N ARG A 252 17.99 -14.79 4.99
CA ARG A 252 18.30 -15.49 3.72
C ARG A 252 18.03 -14.63 2.47
N LEU A 253 17.04 -13.74 2.56
CA LEU A 253 16.67 -12.78 1.52
C LEU A 253 17.85 -11.93 1.02
N PHE A 254 18.77 -11.54 1.92
CA PHE A 254 19.94 -10.71 1.59
C PHE A 254 21.18 -11.52 1.19
N LYS A 255 21.13 -12.85 1.33
CA LYS A 255 22.25 -13.78 1.06
C LYS A 255 22.14 -14.50 -0.29
N ARG A 256 20.95 -14.56 -0.89
CA ARG A 256 20.69 -15.16 -2.22
C ARG A 256 20.72 -14.11 -3.34
N LEU A 257 20.49 -14.52 -4.59
CA LEU A 257 20.29 -13.60 -5.71
C LEU A 257 19.17 -12.62 -5.33
N PRO A 258 19.47 -11.31 -5.20
CA PRO A 258 18.50 -10.36 -4.65
C PRO A 258 17.48 -9.97 -5.72
N SER A 259 16.21 -9.83 -5.31
CA SER A 259 15.18 -9.20 -6.14
C SER A 259 15.54 -7.72 -6.38
N MET A 260 14.88 -7.09 -7.36
CA MET A 260 15.05 -5.66 -7.60
C MET A 260 14.73 -4.81 -6.36
N SER A 261 13.73 -5.23 -5.57
CA SER A 261 13.33 -4.53 -4.34
C SER A 261 14.42 -4.62 -3.27
N VAL A 262 15.05 -5.80 -3.12
CA VAL A 262 16.22 -5.98 -2.24
C VAL A 262 17.37 -5.07 -2.68
N LEU A 263 17.68 -5.02 -3.98
CA LEU A 263 18.72 -4.14 -4.49
C LEU A 263 18.43 -2.67 -4.27
N CYS A 264 17.20 -2.23 -4.53
CA CYS A 264 16.77 -0.85 -4.31
C CYS A 264 16.89 -0.47 -2.84
N PHE A 265 16.43 -1.33 -1.94
CA PHE A 265 16.52 -1.11 -0.49
C PHE A 265 17.98 -1.00 -0.02
N ILE A 266 18.81 -1.99 -0.34
CA ILE A 266 20.22 -1.99 0.06
C ILE A 266 20.93 -0.75 -0.50
N SER A 267 20.73 -0.44 -1.79
CA SER A 267 21.34 0.73 -2.43
C SER A 267 20.93 2.03 -1.75
N CYS A 268 19.64 2.19 -1.42
CA CYS A 268 19.16 3.39 -0.74
C CYS A 268 19.74 3.50 0.67
N TYR A 269 19.77 2.40 1.43
CA TYR A 269 20.30 2.38 2.80
C TYR A 269 21.79 2.76 2.88
N PHE A 270 22.63 2.22 1.99
CA PHE A 270 24.07 2.50 1.99
C PHE A 270 24.46 3.79 1.29
N SER A 271 23.54 4.43 0.55
CA SER A 271 23.76 5.75 -0.05
C SER A 271 23.52 6.90 0.95
N ARG A 272 23.00 6.61 2.14
CA ARG A 272 22.70 7.62 3.17
C ARG A 272 23.98 8.22 3.77
N ARG A 273 23.92 9.51 4.11
CA ARG A 273 24.97 10.16 4.90
C ARG A 273 24.99 9.54 6.30
N GLY A 274 26.07 8.85 6.68
CA GLY A 274 26.24 8.27 8.03
C GLY A 274 26.25 6.75 8.11
N SER A 275 25.77 6.02 7.09
CA SER A 275 25.83 4.55 7.05
C SER A 275 27.21 3.98 6.67
N GLN A 276 28.21 4.84 6.52
CA GLN A 276 29.60 4.49 6.18
C GLN A 276 30.43 4.05 7.41
N GLY A 277 29.85 4.02 8.61
CA GLY A 277 30.58 3.86 9.87
C GLY A 277 31.00 2.44 10.24
N ASP A 278 30.23 1.40 9.87
CA ASP A 278 30.57 0.01 10.20
C ASP A 278 31.15 -0.73 8.98
N LEU A 279 32.47 -0.77 8.90
CA LEU A 279 33.23 -1.26 7.76
C LEU A 279 33.03 -2.76 7.46
N ARG A 280 32.67 -3.58 8.46
CA ARG A 280 32.67 -5.05 8.31
C ARG A 280 31.42 -5.56 7.59
N ASP A 281 30.25 -5.05 7.96
CA ASP A 281 28.96 -5.40 7.35
C ASP A 281 28.79 -4.77 5.96
N THR A 282 29.33 -3.56 5.82
CA THR A 282 29.36 -2.81 4.59
C THR A 282 30.09 -3.57 3.47
N LEU A 283 31.14 -4.32 3.76
CA LEU A 283 31.90 -5.06 2.73
C LEU A 283 31.13 -6.27 2.17
N HIS A 284 30.50 -7.08 3.03
CA HIS A 284 29.73 -8.24 2.56
C HIS A 284 28.50 -7.79 1.76
N LEU A 285 27.79 -6.76 2.22
CA LEU A 285 26.62 -6.22 1.54
C LEU A 285 27.00 -5.52 0.22
N ARG A 286 28.06 -4.69 0.19
CA ARG A 286 28.58 -4.11 -1.07
C ARG A 286 29.01 -5.18 -2.06
N ARG A 287 29.62 -6.27 -1.59
CA ARG A 287 29.97 -7.42 -2.42
C ARG A 287 28.72 -8.11 -2.98
N ASN A 288 27.68 -8.28 -2.18
CA ASN A 288 26.40 -8.86 -2.65
C ASN A 288 25.71 -7.97 -3.69
N ILE A 289 25.64 -6.65 -3.47
CA ILE A 289 25.13 -5.68 -4.45
C ILE A 289 25.92 -5.79 -5.75
N SER A 290 27.26 -5.79 -5.67
CA SER A 290 28.12 -5.84 -6.84
C SER A 290 27.93 -7.14 -7.64
N ARG A 291 27.86 -8.30 -6.94
CA ARG A 291 27.57 -9.59 -7.60
C ARG A 291 26.21 -9.60 -8.27
N ALA A 292 25.21 -8.98 -7.65
CA ALA A 292 23.86 -8.95 -8.19
C ALA A 292 23.71 -8.00 -9.38
N VAL A 293 24.35 -6.83 -9.36
CA VAL A 293 24.44 -5.93 -10.52
C VAL A 293 25.12 -6.64 -11.68
N LEU A 294 26.22 -7.37 -11.43
CA LEU A 294 26.89 -8.19 -12.46
C LEU A 294 25.99 -9.31 -12.98
N ALA A 295 25.27 -10.03 -12.10
CA ALA A 295 24.33 -11.07 -12.52
C ALA A 295 23.19 -10.50 -13.38
N LEU A 296 22.67 -9.32 -13.05
CA LEU A 296 21.65 -8.64 -13.82
C LEU A 296 22.16 -8.16 -15.18
N LEU A 297 23.39 -7.63 -15.24
CA LEU A 297 24.03 -7.23 -16.49
C LEU A 297 24.28 -8.44 -17.40
N ASN A 298 24.81 -9.54 -16.84
CA ASN A 298 25.04 -10.79 -17.57
C ASN A 298 23.72 -11.38 -18.10
N TRP A 299 22.63 -11.29 -17.32
CA TRP A 299 21.31 -11.73 -17.77
C TRP A 299 20.79 -10.88 -18.93
N LYS A 300 21.01 -9.56 -18.88
CA LYS A 300 20.62 -8.63 -19.93
C LYS A 300 21.44 -8.87 -21.21
N GLU A 301 22.74 -9.12 -21.10
CA GLU A 301 23.61 -9.49 -22.22
C GLU A 301 23.19 -10.83 -22.86
N CYS A 302 22.81 -11.82 -22.07
CA CYS A 302 22.34 -13.11 -22.58
C CYS A 302 20.98 -12.97 -23.31
N SER A 303 20.08 -12.12 -22.81
CA SER A 303 18.79 -11.86 -23.49
C SER A 303 18.92 -11.08 -24.81
N THR A 304 19.99 -10.29 -24.97
CA THR A 304 20.24 -9.54 -26.21
C THR A 304 20.99 -10.35 -27.27
N LEU A 305 21.54 -11.51 -26.91
CA LEU A 305 22.28 -12.38 -27.83
C LEU A 305 21.42 -13.48 -28.48
N ASP A 306 20.20 -13.71 -27.99
CA ASP A 306 19.24 -14.70 -28.54
C ASP A 306 18.25 -14.12 -29.58
N GLU A 307 18.38 -12.83 -29.96
CA GLU A 307 17.57 -12.20 -31.03
C GLU A 307 18.34 -12.01 -32.36
N ARG A 308 19.06 -13.04 -32.83
CA ARG A 308 19.63 -13.03 -34.20
C ARG A 308 19.42 -14.32 -34.95
#